data_AF-A0A4R9J7S1-F1
#
_entry.id   AF-A0A4R9J7S1-F1
#
_cell.length_a   1.000
_cell.length_b   1.000
_cell.length_c   1.000
_cell.angle_alpha   90.00
_cell.angle_beta   90.00
_cell.angle_gamma   90.00
#
_symmetry.space_group_name_H-M   'P 1'
#
loop_
_entity.id
_entity.type
_entity.pdbx_description
1 polymer ?
#
loop_
_entity_poly.entity_id
_entity_poly.type
_entity_poly.pdbx_seq_one_letter_code
_entity_poly.pdbx_strand_id
1 'polypeptide(L)'
;MFLTNCLYTNIKSPGWYYSQSYSDVRGMEPVGKLEGTSCGTSWLWAVYTGDESYEAAVQNAIKDKADLLFDVQTDYSYKSFIFALYFEKCTRVTGIGVKLPQRLLKKE
;
A
#
# COMPACT_ATOMS: atom_id res chain seq x y z
N MET A 1 21.88 27.99 -4.82
CA MET A 1 20.52 27.42 -4.88
C MET A 1 20.48 26.45 -6.04
N PHE A 2 20.88 25.18 -5.81
CA PHE A 2 20.94 24.15 -6.86
C PHE A 2 19.51 23.65 -7.15
N LEU A 3 18.95 24.15 -8.25
CA LEU A 3 17.58 23.90 -8.70
C LEU A 3 17.38 22.57 -9.45
N THR A 4 18.29 21.59 -9.36
CA THR A 4 18.25 20.40 -10.24
C THR A 4 18.70 19.12 -9.54
N ASN A 5 17.91 18.58 -8.62
CA ASN A 5 18.17 17.24 -8.07
C ASN A 5 16.97 16.29 -8.23
N CYS A 6 16.02 16.56 -9.12
CA CYS A 6 15.03 15.56 -9.50
C CYS A 6 15.03 15.43 -11.02
N LEU A 7 15.77 14.45 -11.52
CA LEU A 7 15.83 14.13 -12.94
C LEU A 7 14.59 13.36 -13.39
N TYR A 8 14.05 12.52 -12.51
CA TYR A 8 12.85 11.74 -12.79
C TYR A 8 12.10 11.41 -11.50
N THR A 9 10.78 11.56 -11.53
CA THR A 9 9.90 11.10 -10.47
C THR A 9 8.67 10.44 -11.06
N ASN A 10 8.47 9.19 -10.67
CA ASN A 10 7.24 8.44 -10.88
C ASN A 10 7.06 7.54 -9.66
N ILE A 11 6.98 8.19 -8.49
CA ILE A 11 6.73 7.55 -7.22
C ILE A 11 5.35 7.96 -6.72
N LYS A 12 4.55 6.98 -6.30
CA LYS A 12 3.29 7.27 -5.59
C LYS A 12 3.51 7.16 -4.10
N SER A 13 3.43 8.29 -3.40
CA SER A 13 3.59 8.36 -1.96
C SER A 13 2.31 7.98 -1.21
N PRO A 14 2.40 7.35 -0.03
CA PRO A 14 1.24 7.09 0.81
C PRO A 14 0.65 8.43 1.30
N GLY A 15 -0.59 8.72 0.90
CA GLY A 15 -1.34 9.89 1.34
C GLY A 15 -2.25 9.56 2.51
N TRP A 16 -3.55 9.50 2.25
CA TRP A 16 -4.59 9.12 3.20
C TRP A 16 -5.24 7.82 2.71
N TYR A 17 -5.60 6.95 3.64
CA TYR A 17 -6.29 5.70 3.33
C TYR A 17 -7.52 5.56 4.24
N TYR A 18 -8.69 5.35 3.64
CA TYR A 18 -9.91 5.07 4.38
C TYR A 18 -10.01 3.56 4.63
N SER A 19 -9.71 3.16 5.86
CA SER A 19 -9.97 1.79 6.31
C SER A 19 -11.45 1.60 6.60
N GLN A 20 -12.01 0.45 6.20
CA GLN A 20 -13.36 0.06 6.58
C GLN A 20 -13.41 -0.29 8.07
N SER A 21 -14.48 0.13 8.74
CA SER A 21 -14.74 -0.21 10.13
C SER A 21 -15.46 -1.55 10.25
N TYR A 22 -15.49 -2.13 11.45
CA TYR A 22 -16.21 -3.39 11.69
C TYR A 22 -17.71 -3.30 11.33
N SER A 23 -18.34 -2.13 11.49
CA SER A 23 -19.73 -1.92 11.10
C SER A 23 -19.95 -2.02 9.59
N ASP A 24 -18.96 -1.63 8.78
CA ASP A 24 -19.06 -1.62 7.31
C ASP A 24 -18.96 -3.02 6.72
N VAL A 25 -18.24 -3.92 7.41
CA VAL A 25 -18.02 -5.32 7.00
C VAL A 25 -18.89 -6.32 7.74
N ARG A 26 -19.83 -5.85 8.56
CA ARG A 26 -20.71 -6.72 9.36
C ARG A 26 -21.55 -7.61 8.44
N GLY A 27 -21.36 -8.93 8.57
CA GLY A 27 -22.04 -9.93 7.75
C GLY A 27 -21.28 -10.37 6.50
N MET A 28 -20.06 -9.88 6.30
CA MET A 28 -19.11 -10.42 5.30
C MET A 28 -18.33 -11.61 5.88
N GLU A 29 -17.88 -12.51 5.02
CA GLU A 29 -17.11 -13.69 5.44
C GLU A 29 -15.63 -13.31 5.64
N PRO A 30 -15.07 -13.46 6.85
CA PRO A 30 -13.67 -13.18 7.11
C PRO A 30 -12.77 -14.28 6.54
N VAL A 31 -11.73 -13.89 5.82
CA VAL A 31 -10.69 -14.76 5.26
C VAL A 31 -9.52 -14.92 6.23
N GLY A 32 -9.42 -14.03 7.23
CA GLY A 32 -8.36 -14.01 8.24
C GLY A 32 -7.41 -12.82 8.07
N LYS A 33 -6.31 -12.82 8.82
CA LYS A 33 -5.33 -11.74 8.79
C LYS A 33 -4.52 -11.81 7.48
N LEU A 34 -4.56 -10.73 6.72
CA LEU A 34 -3.81 -10.55 5.47
C LEU A 34 -2.78 -9.44 5.63
N GLU A 35 -1.77 -9.52 4.78
CA GLU A 35 -0.66 -8.59 4.76
C GLU A 35 -0.21 -8.36 3.32
N GLY A 36 0.11 -7.11 3.02
CA GLY A 36 0.69 -6.70 1.74
C GLY A 36 1.73 -5.62 1.95
N THR A 37 2.67 -5.56 1.00
CA THR A 37 3.74 -4.57 1.01
C THR A 37 3.89 -3.99 -0.39
N SER A 38 4.19 -2.70 -0.47
CA SER A 38 4.53 -2.03 -1.72
C SER A 38 5.65 -1.03 -1.49
N CYS A 39 6.62 -0.96 -2.40
CA CYS A 39 7.84 -0.21 -2.20
C CYS A 39 8.11 0.79 -3.33
N GLY A 40 8.67 1.94 -2.93
CA GLY A 40 9.31 2.92 -3.78
C GLY A 40 10.82 2.90 -3.55
N THR A 41 11.56 3.22 -4.59
CA THR A 41 13.02 3.32 -4.55
C THR A 41 13.48 4.65 -5.08
N SER A 42 14.69 5.04 -4.69
CA SER A 42 15.35 6.21 -5.23
C SER A 42 16.84 5.98 -5.38
N TRP A 43 17.38 6.63 -6.40
CA TRP A 43 18.74 6.45 -6.89
C TRP A 43 19.42 7.79 -7.06
N LEU A 44 20.65 7.88 -6.53
CA LEU A 44 21.57 9.01 -6.64
C LEU A 44 20.92 10.35 -6.28
N TRP A 45 19.93 10.34 -5.38
CA TRP A 45 19.13 11.51 -5.00
C TRP A 45 18.34 12.15 -6.15
N ALA A 46 18.29 11.53 -7.33
CA ALA A 46 17.85 12.17 -8.56
C ALA A 46 16.67 11.47 -9.23
N VAL A 47 16.55 10.15 -9.04
CA VAL A 47 15.56 9.31 -9.74
C VAL A 47 14.72 8.60 -8.70
N TYR A 48 13.43 8.89 -8.66
CA TYR A 48 12.46 8.35 -7.70
C TYR A 48 11.43 7.51 -8.46
N THR A 49 11.28 6.23 -8.12
CA THR A 49 10.43 5.28 -8.87
C THR A 49 9.69 4.33 -7.96
N GLY A 50 8.55 3.83 -8.41
CA GLY A 50 7.80 2.76 -7.76
C GLY A 50 6.48 3.23 -7.16
N ASP A 51 5.84 2.35 -6.39
CA ASP A 51 4.54 2.63 -5.80
C ASP A 51 4.60 2.23 -4.33
N GLU A 52 4.70 3.22 -3.45
CA GLU A 52 4.67 3.02 -2.00
C GLU A 52 3.31 3.44 -1.41
N SER A 53 2.28 3.58 -2.26
CA SER A 53 0.95 3.95 -1.82
C SER A 53 0.31 2.88 -0.95
N TYR A 54 -0.62 3.33 -0.10
CA TYR A 54 -1.49 2.42 0.64
C TYR A 54 -2.35 1.58 -0.31
N GLU A 55 -2.80 2.12 -1.44
CA GLU A 55 -3.62 1.36 -2.38
C GLU A 55 -2.85 0.16 -2.97
N ALA A 56 -1.60 0.37 -3.39
CA ALA A 56 -0.78 -0.71 -3.92
C ALA A 56 -0.47 -1.77 -2.86
N ALA A 57 -0.17 -1.34 -1.63
CA ALA A 57 0.07 -2.27 -0.52
C ALA A 57 -1.20 -3.09 -0.16
N VAL A 58 -2.38 -2.46 -0.17
CA VAL A 58 -3.66 -3.13 0.06
C VAL A 58 -4.01 -4.08 -1.07
N GLN A 59 -3.84 -3.67 -2.32
CA GLN A 59 -4.04 -4.53 -3.49
C GLN A 59 -3.15 -5.78 -3.41
N ASN A 60 -1.89 -5.63 -3.02
CA ASN A 60 -0.98 -6.76 -2.81
C ASN A 60 -1.42 -7.67 -1.65
N ALA A 61 -2.05 -7.12 -0.61
CA ALA A 61 -2.54 -7.89 0.54
C ALA A 61 -3.77 -8.74 0.20
N ILE A 62 -4.72 -8.17 -0.54
CA ILE A 62 -6.00 -8.80 -0.86
C ILE A 62 -5.94 -9.69 -2.09
N LYS A 63 -4.92 -9.53 -2.94
CA LYS A 63 -4.76 -10.23 -4.21
C LYS A 63 -5.09 -11.72 -4.08
N ASP A 64 -6.11 -12.16 -4.82
CA ASP A 64 -6.60 -13.55 -4.91
C ASP A 64 -7.14 -14.16 -3.59
N LYS A 65 -7.20 -13.39 -2.50
CA LYS A 65 -7.58 -13.87 -1.16
C LYS A 65 -8.87 -13.24 -0.63
N ALA A 66 -9.01 -11.93 -0.78
CA ALA A 66 -10.11 -11.14 -0.25
C ALA A 66 -10.48 -10.01 -1.22
N ASP A 67 -11.61 -9.37 -0.97
CA ASP A 67 -12.05 -8.21 -1.76
C ASP A 67 -11.77 -6.89 -1.01
N LEU A 68 -11.77 -6.94 0.32
CA LEU A 68 -11.58 -5.77 1.19
C LEU A 68 -10.73 -6.14 2.40
N LEU A 69 -10.06 -5.14 2.97
CA LEU A 69 -9.48 -5.22 4.31
C LEU A 69 -10.26 -4.31 5.27
N PHE A 70 -10.51 -4.82 6.47
CA PHE A 70 -10.96 -4.01 7.60
C PHE A 70 -9.93 -4.06 8.74
N ASP A 71 -10.01 -3.06 9.63
CA ASP A 71 -9.05 -2.89 10.74
C ASP A 71 -7.60 -2.87 10.22
N VAL A 72 -7.35 -1.98 9.25
CA VAL A 72 -6.06 -1.88 8.57
C VAL A 72 -5.07 -1.12 9.44
N GLN A 73 -3.97 -1.78 9.77
CA GLN A 73 -2.80 -1.20 10.40
C GLN A 73 -1.72 -0.98 9.34
N THR A 74 -1.11 0.19 9.37
CA THR A 74 -0.09 0.59 8.40
C THR A 74 1.24 0.78 9.11
N ASP A 75 2.28 0.18 8.56
CA ASP A 75 3.66 0.34 8.97
C ASP A 75 4.52 0.76 7.78
N TYR A 76 5.66 1.38 8.04
CA TYR A 76 6.63 1.74 7.02
C TYR A 76 8.03 1.30 7.40
N SER A 77 8.76 0.79 6.41
CA SER A 77 10.17 0.43 6.54
C SER A 77 11.00 1.29 5.61
N TYR A 78 12.17 1.71 6.09
CA TYR A 78 13.12 2.50 5.33
C TYR A 78 14.48 1.83 5.35
N LYS A 79 15.06 1.64 4.17
CA LYS A 79 16.45 1.18 4.00
C LYS A 79 17.21 2.22 3.22
N SER A 80 18.40 2.55 3.69
CA SER A 80 19.29 3.50 3.05
C SER A 80 20.68 2.90 2.96
N PHE A 81 21.32 3.08 1.82
CA PHE A 81 22.65 2.57 1.53
C PHE A 81 23.54 3.70 1.05
N ILE A 82 24.80 3.68 1.49
CA ILE A 82 25.91 4.55 1.08
C ILE A 82 25.47 6.01 0.97
N PHE A 83 25.41 6.74 2.09
CA PHE A 83 24.96 8.14 2.14
C PHE A 83 23.68 8.38 1.31
N ALA A 84 22.71 7.46 1.40
CA ALA A 84 21.43 7.47 0.68
C ALA A 84 21.52 7.65 -0.85
N LEU A 85 22.61 7.20 -1.47
CA LEU A 85 22.69 7.02 -2.93
C LEU A 85 21.69 5.97 -3.44
N TYR A 86 21.30 5.04 -2.58
CA TYR A 86 20.11 4.22 -2.79
C TYR A 86 19.25 4.29 -1.53
N PHE A 87 17.98 4.57 -1.70
CA PHE A 87 17.00 4.38 -0.64
C PHE A 87 15.79 3.61 -1.13
N GLU A 88 15.26 2.77 -0.25
CA GLU A 88 14.05 1.96 -0.46
C GLU A 88 13.11 2.25 0.70
N LYS A 89 11.89 2.65 0.37
CA LYS A 89 10.83 2.87 1.33
C LYS A 89 9.67 1.95 0.97
N CYS A 90 9.25 1.15 1.94
CA CYS A 90 8.18 0.19 1.77
C CYS A 90 7.06 0.49 2.74
N THR A 91 5.85 0.58 2.21
CA THR A 91 4.61 0.64 2.98
C THR A 91 4.10 -0.79 3.15
N ARG A 92 3.91 -1.19 4.40
CA ARG A 92 3.34 -2.47 4.78
C ARG A 92 1.97 -2.23 5.38
N VAL A 93 0.98 -3.01 4.95
CA VAL A 93 -0.37 -2.98 5.49
C VAL A 93 -0.72 -4.36 6.02
N THR A 94 -1.34 -4.39 7.18
CA THR A 94 -1.91 -5.61 7.76
C THR A 94 -3.34 -5.34 8.15
N GLY A 95 -4.22 -6.33 8.02
CA GLY A 95 -5.63 -6.18 8.38
C GLY A 95 -6.36 -7.49 8.23
N ILE A 96 -7.67 -7.50 8.46
CA ILE A 96 -8.49 -8.70 8.29
C ILE A 96 -9.16 -8.62 6.92
N GLY A 97 -8.89 -9.62 6.08
CA GLY A 97 -9.52 -9.77 4.78
C GLY A 97 -10.96 -10.24 4.90
N VAL A 98 -11.85 -9.66 4.10
CA VAL A 98 -13.23 -10.11 3.97
C VAL A 98 -13.60 -10.25 2.49
N LYS A 99 -14.49 -11.20 2.20
CA LYS A 99 -15.08 -11.36 0.87
C LYS A 99 -16.40 -10.62 0.80
N LEU A 100 -16.61 -9.92 -0.32
CA LEU A 100 -17.86 -9.25 -0.59
C LEU A 100 -18.96 -10.30 -0.82
N PRO A 101 -20.15 -10.13 -0.22
CA PRO A 101 -21.28 -10.99 -0.52
C PRO A 101 -21.64 -10.84 -2.01
N GLN A 102 -21.93 -11.96 -2.69
CA GLN A 102 -22.18 -11.97 -4.14
C GLN A 102 -23.27 -10.99 -4.62
N ARG A 103 -24.18 -10.57 -3.73
CA ARG A 103 -25.20 -9.54 -4.03
C ARG A 103 -24.61 -8.17 -4.35
N LEU A 104 -23.43 -7.82 -3.84
CA LEU A 104 -22.76 -6.53 -4.08
C LEU A 104 -21.84 -6.56 -5.31
N LEU A 105 -21.48 -7.75 -5.82
CA LEU A 105 -20.69 -7.93 -7.04
C LEU A 105 -21.53 -7.78 -8.32
N LYS A 106 -22.87 -7.79 -8.20
CA LYS A 106 -23.77 -7.45 -9.30
C LYS A 106 -23.87 -5.93 -9.45
N LYS A 107 -22.93 -5.35 -10.19
CA LYS A 107 -23.18 -4.12 -10.96
C LYS A 107 -23.11 -4.50 -12.43
N GLU A 108 -24.27 -4.51 -13.07
CA GLU A 108 -24.39 -4.35 -14.52
C GLU A 108 -23.82 -2.99 -14.95
#